data_AF-A0A552FKS5-F1
#
_entry.id   AF-A0A552FKS5-F1
#
_cell.length_a   1.000
_cell.length_b   1.000
_cell.length_c   1.000
_cell.angle_alpha   90.00
_cell.angle_beta   90.00
_cell.angle_gamma   90.00
#
_symmetry.space_group_name_H-M   'P 1'
#
loop_
_entity.id
_entity.type
_entity.pdbx_description
1 polymer ?
#
loop_
_entity_poly.entity_id
_entity_poly.type
_entity_poly.pdbx_seq_one_letter_code
_entity_poly.pdbx_strand_id
1 'polypeptide(L)'
;MERVPVISKDGKSLMPTKPSRARRWIKEGKAIGKFNDLGIFYVQLTTESSNNKTQPIAIGIDPGKLFSGIGVQSSLFTLWKAHLELPFKRVKERMDNRRLMRRGRRGRRINRQLPFNLRAHRQKRFSNRKQGKLAPSIRANRQLELRVVSELTK
;
A
#
# COMPACT_ATOMS: atom_id res chain seq x y z
N MET A 1 -13.54 21.56 -3.33
CA MET A 1 -12.19 22.16 -3.32
C MET A 1 -11.31 21.30 -2.43
N GLU A 2 -10.15 20.86 -2.93
CA GLU A 2 -9.22 20.02 -2.17
C GLU A 2 -8.67 20.76 -0.94
N ARG A 3 -8.44 20.00 0.13
CA ARG A 3 -7.93 20.52 1.39
C ARG A 3 -6.45 20.22 1.51
N VAL A 4 -5.71 21.10 2.17
CA VAL A 4 -4.29 20.91 2.44
C VAL A 4 -4.13 20.35 3.86
N PRO A 5 -3.51 19.17 4.05
CA PRO A 5 -3.19 18.64 5.37
C PRO A 5 -2.26 19.60 6.13
N VAL A 6 -2.46 19.68 7.44
CA VAL A 6 -1.72 20.57 8.32
C VAL A 6 -1.13 19.76 9.46
N ILE A 7 0.15 19.97 9.73
CA ILE A 7 0.87 19.38 10.86
C ILE A 7 1.29 20.52 11.81
N SER A 8 1.17 20.29 13.10
CA SER A 8 1.64 21.23 14.13
C SER A 8 3.17 21.33 14.13
N LYS A 9 3.70 22.32 14.88
CA LYS A 9 5.13 22.43 15.14
C LYS A 9 5.70 21.12 15.72
N ASP A 10 4.97 20.49 16.63
CA ASP A 10 5.34 19.25 17.33
C ASP A 10 5.06 17.97 16.54
N GLY A 11 4.65 18.06 15.26
CA GLY A 11 4.39 16.89 14.43
C GLY A 11 3.01 16.25 14.60
N LYS A 12 2.06 16.91 15.29
CA LYS A 12 0.69 16.39 15.45
C LYS A 12 -0.20 16.81 14.28
N SER A 13 -1.02 15.88 13.77
CA SER A 13 -1.97 16.17 12.69
C SER A 13 -3.08 17.13 13.17
N LEU A 14 -3.34 18.17 12.39
CA LEU A 14 -4.37 19.18 12.65
C LEU A 14 -5.45 19.15 11.56
N MET A 15 -6.52 19.93 11.77
CA MET A 15 -7.57 20.08 10.76
C MET A 15 -7.01 20.61 9.44
N PRO A 16 -7.38 19.98 8.31
CA PRO A 16 -6.88 20.41 7.01
C PRO A 16 -7.51 21.75 6.60
N THR A 17 -6.75 22.54 5.86
CA THR A 17 -7.08 23.95 5.57
C THR A 17 -7.38 24.20 4.09
N LYS A 18 -7.82 25.43 3.76
CA LYS A 18 -7.98 25.87 2.37
C LYS A 18 -6.59 26.12 1.74
N PRO A 19 -6.38 25.76 0.46
CA PRO A 19 -5.11 26.04 -0.23
C PRO A 19 -4.71 27.52 -0.22
N SER A 20 -5.67 28.45 -0.31
CA SER A 20 -5.41 29.90 -0.19
C SER A 20 -4.81 30.29 1.16
N ARG A 21 -5.28 29.68 2.25
CA ARG A 21 -4.76 29.92 3.60
C ARG A 21 -3.37 29.32 3.78
N ALA A 22 -3.14 28.10 3.28
CA ALA A 22 -1.83 27.46 3.30
C ALA A 22 -0.77 28.31 2.57
N ARG A 23 -1.08 28.82 1.37
CA ARG A 23 -0.19 29.71 0.62
C ARG A 23 0.15 30.99 1.39
N ARG A 24 -0.85 31.61 2.03
CA ARG A 24 -0.63 32.81 2.85
C ARG A 24 0.29 32.52 4.03
N TRP A 25 0.11 31.41 4.74
CA TRP A 25 0.99 31.02 5.84
C TRP A 25 2.44 30.82 5.40
N ILE A 26 2.66 30.20 4.24
CA ILE A 26 4.01 30.03 3.69
C ILE A 26 4.62 31.39 3.34
N LYS A 27 3.87 32.27 2.67
CA LYS A 27 4.34 33.63 2.32
C LYS A 27 4.69 34.46 3.57
N GLU A 28 3.93 34.30 4.65
CA GLU A 28 4.14 34.98 5.93
C GLU A 28 5.18 34.29 6.84
N GLY A 29 5.80 33.18 6.41
CA GLY A 29 6.78 32.43 7.23
C GLY A 29 6.20 31.65 8.41
N LYS A 30 4.87 31.51 8.49
CA LYS A 30 4.13 30.80 9.55
C LYS A 30 4.04 29.29 9.34
N ALA A 31 4.35 28.82 8.15
CA ALA A 31 4.35 27.40 7.81
C ALA A 31 5.39 27.08 6.73
N ILE A 32 5.85 25.84 6.73
CA ILE A 32 6.78 25.29 5.73
C ILE A 32 6.02 24.23 4.93
N GLY A 33 6.09 24.32 3.59
CA GLY A 33 5.56 23.29 2.71
C GLY A 33 6.45 22.06 2.69
N LYS A 34 5.84 20.88 2.75
CA LYS A 34 6.52 19.57 2.76
C LYS A 34 5.74 18.56 1.94
N PHE A 35 6.39 17.43 1.65
CA PHE A 35 5.79 16.28 0.99
C PHE A 35 6.01 15.03 1.83
N ASN A 36 5.04 14.11 1.84
CA ASN A 36 5.18 12.80 2.46
C ASN A 36 5.69 11.75 1.45
N ASP A 37 5.84 10.50 1.89
CA ASP A 37 6.34 9.40 1.04
C ASP A 37 5.37 9.04 -0.12
N LEU A 38 4.10 9.49 -0.03
CA LEU A 38 3.11 9.35 -1.11
C LEU A 38 3.13 10.52 -2.10
N GLY A 39 4.03 11.50 -1.92
CA GLY A 39 4.07 12.72 -2.73
C GLY A 39 2.92 13.69 -2.46
N ILE A 40 2.22 13.55 -1.33
CA ILE A 40 1.13 14.46 -0.94
C ILE A 40 1.74 15.70 -0.30
N PHE A 41 1.39 16.87 -0.84
CA PHE A 41 1.79 18.14 -0.26
C PHE A 41 1.03 18.42 1.04
N TYR A 42 1.74 18.85 2.07
CA TYR A 42 1.17 19.33 3.32
C TYR A 42 1.97 20.53 3.84
N VAL A 43 1.41 21.22 4.85
CA VAL A 43 2.11 22.32 5.52
C VAL A 43 2.37 21.97 6.98
N GLN A 44 3.58 22.25 7.45
CA GLN A 44 3.92 22.18 8.87
C GLN A 44 4.01 23.59 9.44
N LEU A 45 3.28 23.86 10.53
CA LEU A 45 3.31 25.16 11.20
C LEU A 45 4.65 25.38 11.91
N THR A 46 5.17 26.60 11.85
CA THR A 46 6.38 27.02 12.59
C THR A 46 6.04 27.63 13.96
N THR A 47 4.82 28.14 14.09
CA THR A 47 4.27 28.70 15.33
C THR A 47 3.25 27.76 15.94
N GLU A 48 2.90 28.01 17.21
CA GLU A 48 1.83 27.27 17.86
C GLU A 48 0.49 27.46 17.14
N SER A 49 -0.28 26.39 17.06
CA SER A 49 -1.63 26.41 16.52
C SER A 49 -2.57 27.11 17.50
N SER A 50 -3.40 27.99 16.98
CA SER A 50 -4.47 28.65 17.77
C SER A 50 -5.55 27.66 18.25
N ASN A 51 -5.66 26.49 17.61
CA ASN A 51 -6.64 25.47 17.95
C ASN A 51 -6.18 24.09 17.50
N ASN A 52 -6.43 23.08 18.33
CA ASN A 52 -6.08 21.67 18.10
C ASN A 52 -7.31 20.76 17.97
N LYS A 53 -8.51 21.32 17.79
CA LYS A 53 -9.71 20.53 17.51
C LYS A 53 -9.54 19.74 16.22
N THR A 54 -9.91 18.46 16.28
CA THR A 54 -9.92 17.52 15.14
C THR A 54 -11.34 16.99 14.94
N GLN A 55 -11.55 16.28 13.84
CA GLN A 55 -12.78 15.55 13.57
C GLN A 55 -12.44 14.11 13.14
N PRO A 56 -13.34 13.15 13.37
CA PRO A 56 -13.21 11.82 12.80
C PRO A 56 -13.14 11.89 11.27
N ILE A 57 -12.20 11.15 10.69
CA ILE A 57 -12.03 10.98 9.24
C ILE A 57 -12.12 9.48 8.96
N ALA A 58 -12.89 9.11 7.94
CA ALA A 58 -13.02 7.74 7.49
C ALA A 58 -12.10 7.50 6.29
N ILE A 59 -11.48 6.33 6.25
CA ILE A 59 -10.75 5.84 5.07
C ILE A 59 -11.52 4.64 4.52
N GLY A 60 -12.01 4.78 3.29
CA GLY A 60 -12.61 3.70 2.52
C GLY A 60 -11.57 3.05 1.61
N ILE A 61 -11.53 1.73 1.58
CA ILE A 61 -10.70 0.94 0.67
C ILE A 61 -11.64 0.05 -0.14
N ASP A 62 -11.59 0.18 -1.46
CA ASP A 62 -12.29 -0.70 -2.40
C ASP A 62 -11.25 -1.61 -3.10
N PRO A 63 -11.03 -2.83 -2.58
CA PRO A 63 -9.94 -3.68 -3.03
C PRO A 63 -10.30 -4.47 -4.28
N GLY A 64 -9.63 -4.19 -5.40
CA GLY A 64 -9.76 -4.97 -6.63
C GLY A 64 -8.62 -5.97 -6.86
N LYS A 65 -8.62 -6.56 -8.05
CA LYS A 65 -7.59 -7.52 -8.50
C LYS A 65 -6.34 -6.84 -9.05
N LEU A 66 -6.55 -5.84 -9.92
CA LEU A 66 -5.49 -5.07 -10.58
C LEU A 66 -5.35 -3.68 -10.00
N PHE A 67 -6.42 -3.14 -9.43
CA PHE A 67 -6.46 -1.81 -8.90
C PHE A 67 -7.22 -1.78 -7.58
N SER A 68 -6.87 -0.86 -6.70
CA SER A 68 -7.65 -0.59 -5.49
C SER A 68 -7.95 0.90 -5.37
N GLY A 69 -9.21 1.21 -5.14
CA GLY A 69 -9.65 2.56 -4.83
C GLY A 69 -9.40 2.85 -3.35
N ILE A 70 -8.85 4.03 -3.04
CA ILE A 70 -8.79 4.54 -1.66
C ILE A 70 -9.41 5.93 -1.64
N GLY A 71 -10.28 6.18 -0.66
CA GLY A 71 -10.88 7.48 -0.41
C GLY A 71 -10.75 7.87 1.05
N VAL A 72 -10.32 9.11 1.31
CA VAL A 72 -10.26 9.70 2.64
C VAL A 72 -11.36 10.76 2.74
N GLN A 73 -12.29 10.56 3.67
CA GLN A 73 -13.55 11.28 3.72
C GLN A 73 -13.79 11.87 5.11
N SER A 74 -14.14 13.16 5.14
CA SER A 74 -14.78 13.81 6.29
C SER A 74 -16.28 13.92 6.05
N SER A 75 -17.04 14.36 7.06
CA SER A 75 -18.49 14.59 6.93
C SER A 75 -18.87 15.49 5.75
N LEU A 76 -18.03 16.49 5.43
CA LEU A 76 -18.34 17.51 4.42
C LEU A 76 -17.46 17.45 3.16
N PHE A 77 -16.26 16.87 3.26
CA PHE A 77 -15.27 16.93 2.19
C PHE A 77 -14.58 15.59 1.97
N THR A 78 -14.39 15.23 0.70
CA THR A 78 -13.38 14.26 0.29
C THR A 78 -12.02 14.93 0.35
N LEU A 79 -11.14 14.41 1.20
CA LEU A 79 -9.83 14.99 1.47
C LEU A 79 -8.77 14.45 0.51
N TRP A 80 -8.86 13.18 0.17
CA TRP A 80 -7.91 12.53 -0.72
C TRP A 80 -8.54 11.32 -1.42
N LYS A 81 -8.11 11.04 -2.64
CA LYS A 81 -8.50 9.85 -3.41
C LYS A 81 -7.28 9.32 -4.14
N ALA A 82 -7.18 8.00 -4.25
CA ALA A 82 -6.20 7.36 -5.11
C ALA A 82 -6.75 6.12 -5.79
N HIS A 83 -6.16 5.84 -6.95
CA HIS A 83 -6.34 4.62 -7.70
C HIS A 83 -5.00 3.88 -7.70
N LEU A 84 -4.83 2.92 -6.79
CA LEU A 84 -3.59 2.18 -6.66
C LEU A 84 -3.46 1.13 -7.76
N GLU A 85 -2.38 1.19 -8.55
CA GLU A 85 -2.02 0.08 -9.44
C GLU A 85 -1.36 -1.05 -8.64
N LEU A 86 -2.04 -2.19 -8.56
CA LEU A 86 -1.61 -3.32 -7.75
C LEU A 86 -0.57 -4.16 -8.49
N PRO A 87 0.42 -4.73 -7.78
CA PRO A 87 1.51 -5.50 -8.38
C PRO A 87 1.08 -6.91 -8.85
N PHE A 88 -0.21 -7.19 -8.95
CA PHE A 88 -0.78 -8.52 -9.19
C PHE A 88 -0.19 -9.21 -10.42
N LYS A 89 -0.21 -8.54 -11.59
CA LYS A 89 0.29 -9.11 -12.86
C LYS A 89 1.76 -9.50 -12.74
N ARG A 90 2.58 -8.55 -12.28
CA ARG A 90 4.03 -8.72 -12.09
C ARG A 90 4.36 -9.87 -11.14
N VAL A 91 3.64 -9.98 -10.02
CA VAL A 91 3.86 -11.06 -9.04
C VAL A 91 3.43 -12.41 -9.61
N LYS A 92 2.29 -12.46 -10.31
CA LYS A 92 1.80 -13.67 -10.96
C LYS A 92 2.82 -14.20 -11.98
N GLU A 93 3.28 -13.35 -12.89
CA GLU A 93 4.27 -13.70 -13.92
C GLU A 93 5.57 -14.24 -13.29
N ARG A 94 6.10 -13.56 -12.27
CA ARG A 94 7.30 -14.03 -11.56
C ARG A 94 7.10 -15.39 -10.89
N MET A 95 5.93 -15.62 -10.31
CA MET A 95 5.58 -16.91 -9.68
C MET A 95 5.41 -18.03 -10.70
N ASP A 96 4.84 -17.74 -11.86
CA ASP A 96 4.67 -18.69 -12.96
C ASP A 96 6.02 -19.04 -13.60
N ASN A 97 6.88 -18.05 -13.87
CA ASN A 97 8.25 -18.27 -14.34
C ASN A 97 9.06 -19.12 -13.36
N ARG A 98 8.99 -18.81 -12.07
CA ARG A 98 9.62 -19.63 -11.02
C ARG A 98 9.12 -21.08 -11.03
N ARG A 99 7.80 -21.27 -11.23
CA ARG A 99 7.17 -22.59 -11.31
C ARG A 99 7.66 -23.36 -12.54
N LEU A 100 7.69 -22.72 -13.70
CA LEU A 100 8.14 -23.29 -14.98
C LEU A 100 9.60 -23.74 -14.91
N MET A 101 10.50 -22.86 -14.50
CA MET A 101 11.93 -23.17 -14.36
C MET A 101 12.17 -24.33 -13.38
N ARG A 102 11.43 -24.35 -12.27
CA ARG A 102 11.48 -25.46 -11.30
C ARG A 102 10.96 -26.77 -11.89
N ARG A 103 9.89 -26.72 -12.70
CA ARG A 103 9.36 -27.90 -13.40
C ARG A 103 10.39 -28.44 -14.40
N GLY A 104 11.00 -27.56 -15.21
CA GLY A 104 12.03 -27.94 -16.19
C GLY A 104 13.25 -28.59 -15.55
N ARG A 105 13.85 -27.96 -14.52
CA ARG A 105 15.00 -28.54 -13.79
C ARG A 105 14.68 -29.91 -13.18
N ARG A 106 13.48 -30.06 -12.60
CA ARG A 106 13.05 -31.34 -12.02
C ARG A 106 12.77 -32.38 -13.09
N GLY A 107 12.16 -31.97 -14.21
CA GLY A 107 11.86 -32.81 -15.36
C GLY A 107 13.11 -33.49 -15.93
N ARG A 108 14.25 -32.78 -15.95
CA ARG A 108 15.55 -33.30 -16.38
C ARG A 108 16.18 -34.30 -15.40
N ARG A 109 15.87 -34.21 -14.11
CA ARG A 109 16.37 -35.14 -13.07
C ARG A 109 15.60 -36.45 -12.99
N ILE A 110 14.43 -36.52 -13.62
CA ILE A 110 13.58 -37.70 -13.57
C ILE A 110 14.03 -38.66 -14.67
N ASN A 111 14.67 -39.76 -14.28
CA ASN A 111 14.85 -40.91 -15.16
C ASN A 111 13.49 -41.57 -15.39
N ARG A 112 12.94 -41.45 -16.60
CA ARG A 112 11.61 -41.98 -16.95
C ARG A 112 11.63 -43.46 -17.33
N GLN A 113 12.81 -44.06 -17.48
CA GLN A 113 12.94 -45.49 -17.75
C GLN A 113 12.72 -46.35 -16.49
N LEU A 114 12.96 -45.79 -15.30
CA LEU A 114 12.71 -46.50 -14.04
C LEU A 114 11.20 -46.60 -13.74
N PRO A 115 10.74 -47.68 -13.09
CA PRO A 115 9.41 -47.78 -12.49
C PRO A 115 9.09 -46.61 -11.56
N PHE A 116 7.82 -46.18 -11.49
CA PHE A 116 7.40 -44.93 -10.81
C PHE A 116 7.84 -44.84 -9.34
N ASN A 117 7.78 -45.95 -8.62
CA ASN A 117 8.22 -46.10 -7.22
C ASN A 117 9.74 -45.90 -7.04
N LEU A 118 10.54 -46.20 -8.07
CA LEU A 118 12.00 -46.03 -8.08
C LEU A 118 12.45 -44.68 -8.67
N ARG A 119 11.52 -43.89 -9.24
CA ARG A 119 11.82 -42.53 -9.70
C ARG A 119 12.03 -41.63 -8.49
N ALA A 120 12.91 -40.63 -8.63
CA ALA A 120 13.08 -39.55 -7.66
C ALA A 120 11.85 -38.61 -7.60
N HIS A 121 10.69 -39.15 -7.20
CA HIS A 121 9.37 -38.53 -7.38
C HIS A 121 8.61 -38.32 -6.06
N ARG A 122 7.99 -37.13 -6.04
CA ARG A 122 6.82 -36.58 -5.30
C ARG A 122 6.21 -37.20 -4.02
N GLN A 123 6.41 -38.45 -3.60
CA GLN A 123 5.66 -39.05 -2.48
C GLN A 123 5.86 -38.27 -1.17
N LYS A 124 7.11 -37.92 -0.82
CA LYS A 124 7.42 -37.07 0.35
C LYS A 124 6.94 -35.61 0.24
N ARG A 125 6.43 -35.15 -0.91
CA ARG A 125 5.99 -33.74 -1.10
C ARG A 125 4.53 -33.49 -0.79
N PHE A 126 3.67 -34.48 -0.97
CA PHE A 126 2.24 -34.29 -0.70
C PHE A 126 2.02 -34.17 0.81
N SER A 127 2.71 -35.02 1.60
CA SER A 127 2.79 -34.94 3.06
C SER A 127 3.46 -33.65 3.58
N ASN A 128 4.38 -33.05 2.82
CA ASN A 128 5.05 -31.79 3.18
C ASN A 128 4.27 -30.51 2.79
N ARG A 129 3.06 -30.62 2.22
CA ARG A 129 2.18 -29.46 2.01
C ARG A 129 1.52 -29.09 3.33
N LYS A 130 2.27 -28.47 4.24
CA LYS A 130 1.69 -27.85 5.43
C LYS A 130 1.38 -26.38 5.15
N GLN A 131 0.12 -26.01 5.43
CA GLN A 131 -0.47 -24.67 5.60
C GLN A 131 -1.19 -24.01 4.41
N GLY A 132 -2.41 -23.54 4.69
CA GLY A 132 -3.21 -22.62 3.88
C GLY A 132 -2.59 -21.22 3.89
N LYS A 133 -1.54 -21.03 3.09
CA LYS A 133 -0.86 -19.73 2.95
C LYS A 133 -1.62 -18.84 1.95
N LEU A 134 -1.71 -17.56 2.25
CA LEU A 134 -2.20 -16.55 1.31
C LEU A 134 -1.32 -16.57 0.04
N ALA A 135 -1.96 -16.54 -1.13
CA ALA A 135 -1.24 -16.50 -2.40
C ALA A 135 -0.33 -15.26 -2.45
N PRO A 136 0.92 -15.37 -2.93
CA PRO A 136 1.86 -14.24 -2.94
C PRO A 136 1.34 -12.99 -3.66
N SER A 137 0.54 -13.16 -4.72
CA SER A 137 -0.08 -12.06 -5.44
C SER A 137 -1.12 -11.32 -4.59
N ILE A 138 -1.97 -12.04 -3.86
CA ILE A 138 -2.97 -11.45 -2.95
C ILE A 138 -2.27 -10.75 -1.79
N ARG A 139 -1.25 -11.39 -1.21
CA ARG A 139 -0.45 -10.80 -0.13
C ARG A 139 0.19 -9.47 -0.57
N ALA A 140 0.79 -9.43 -1.75
CA ALA A 140 1.43 -8.23 -2.27
C ALA A 140 0.44 -7.07 -2.47
N ASN A 141 -0.77 -7.35 -2.97
CA ASN A 141 -1.82 -6.34 -3.12
C ASN A 141 -2.20 -5.74 -1.74
N ARG A 142 -2.52 -6.59 -0.77
CA ARG A 142 -2.93 -6.16 0.58
C ARG A 142 -1.83 -5.41 1.31
N GLN A 143 -0.57 -5.80 1.13
CA GLN A 143 0.57 -5.09 1.72
C GLN A 143 0.77 -3.69 1.12
N LEU A 144 0.51 -3.50 -0.18
CA LEU A 144 0.58 -2.18 -0.79
C LEU A 144 -0.51 -1.25 -0.25
N GLU A 145 -1.75 -1.74 -0.15
CA GLU A 145 -2.86 -1.00 0.45
C GLU A 145 -2.55 -0.60 1.89
N LEU A 146 -2.09 -1.54 2.71
CA LEU A 146 -1.71 -1.28 4.10
C LEU A 146 -0.61 -0.22 4.19
N ARG A 147 0.43 -0.29 3.34
CA ARG A 147 1.50 0.72 3.33
C ARG A 147 0.95 2.11 3.06
N VAL A 148 0.07 2.25 2.07
CA VAL A 148 -0.52 3.55 1.71
C VAL A 148 -1.37 4.08 2.86
N VAL A 149 -2.22 3.24 3.44
CA VAL A 149 -3.08 3.66 4.58
C VAL A 149 -2.23 4.05 5.79
N SER A 150 -1.21 3.27 6.13
CA SER A 150 -0.28 3.60 7.22
C SER A 150 0.39 4.95 7.01
N GLU A 151 0.75 5.29 5.78
CA GLU A 151 1.36 6.59 5.45
C GLU A 151 0.36 7.75 5.49
N LEU A 152 -0.92 7.50 5.18
CA LEU A 152 -1.99 8.51 5.32
C LEU A 152 -2.38 8.78 6.77
N THR A 153 -2.09 7.86 7.69
CA THR A 153 -2.43 7.97 9.12
C THR A 153 -1.31 8.53 9.98
N LYS A 154 -0.14 8.81 9.41
CA LYS A 154 0.97 9.49 10.09
C LYS A 154 0.71 11.00 10.17
#